data_AF-A0A2E3SFB2-F1
#
_entry.id   AF-A0A2E3SFB2-F1
#
_cell.length_a   1.000
_cell.length_b   1.000
_cell.length_c   1.000
_cell.angle_alpha   90.00
_cell.angle_beta   90.00
_cell.angle_gamma   90.00
#
_symmetry.space_group_name_H-M   'P 1'
#
loop_
_entity.id
_entity.type
_entity.pdbx_description
1 polymer ?
#
loop_
_entity_poly.entity_id
_entity_poly.type
_entity_poly.pdbx_seq_one_letter_code
_entity_poly.pdbx_strand_id
1 'polypeptide(L)'
;MKNTLCKGYFAIKVDLKMKMTALLLLVALFQLQANNTYSQKSKISMSMEDATIESIFEQIEKTTDYNILYKNSILDIDKRVSINVDKVKIETLMDLVLKETNVSYEIRRKLIVLLEKEEKPAFIKENPVSPNLLKVVQTTITGTVTDQQNVPLGGVSIVVKGTTKGVSTNFDGQYEIEASEGDILVFSYIGFAKHEVEVTQEMVINVIMKPDLMDLNEVVVTATGVRRKVELGNSIANLNVSDDVKQRPIANVSDLLQGQASGVQISSSGGSTGMGSRIRIRGSNSASLSNEPVIYIDGVLINNEANSISFETGGQSPSRLNDINPEDIESIEIIKGPSAATLYGSIAANGVIRITTKKGKQGEPRWSAFLESGLVEDVTTYPRNYQALDADGNSGFNFEAAEGTFVHSVVNSFQPLNDPRTSPFRTGQSYGAGLSVSGGSEALSYFLSGSITDGEGVLPVNNIQRTNFRGNFGAKITESLKVNLSTGYTNSDLELPLNDNFALGLMGQGLNGTPS
;
A
#
# COMPACT_ATOMS: atom_id res chain seq x y z
N MET A 1 -35.71 -35.82 -61.47
CA MET A 1 -34.40 -35.23 -61.83
C MET A 1 -33.63 -34.95 -60.54
N LYS A 2 -32.41 -35.49 -60.46
CA LYS A 2 -31.44 -35.28 -59.38
C LYS A 2 -30.98 -33.81 -59.37
N ASN A 3 -30.71 -33.24 -58.19
CA ASN A 3 -29.54 -32.38 -58.01
C ASN A 3 -29.19 -32.19 -56.54
N THR A 4 -28.11 -32.88 -56.16
CA THR A 4 -27.22 -32.66 -55.02
C THR A 4 -26.60 -31.26 -55.04
N LEU A 5 -26.56 -30.57 -53.90
CA LEU A 5 -25.72 -29.38 -53.69
C LEU A 5 -24.68 -29.65 -52.59
N CYS A 6 -23.44 -29.37 -52.96
CA CYS A 6 -22.19 -29.72 -52.31
C CYS A 6 -21.91 -28.98 -50.99
N LYS A 7 -21.23 -29.69 -50.08
CA LYS A 7 -20.42 -29.11 -48.99
C LYS A 7 -19.23 -28.33 -49.57
N GLY A 8 -19.15 -27.04 -49.28
CA GLY A 8 -17.97 -26.20 -49.55
C GLY A 8 -17.13 -26.01 -48.29
N TYR A 9 -15.97 -26.66 -48.22
CA TYR A 9 -14.91 -26.31 -47.27
C TYR A 9 -14.25 -25.01 -47.76
N PHE A 10 -14.41 -23.93 -46.99
CA PHE A 10 -13.68 -22.67 -47.23
C PHE A 10 -12.23 -22.83 -46.76
N ALA A 11 -11.32 -23.12 -47.70
CA ALA A 11 -9.89 -22.98 -47.46
C ALA A 11 -9.50 -21.51 -47.62
N ILE A 12 -9.22 -20.83 -46.49
CA ILE A 12 -8.76 -19.45 -46.48
C ILE A 12 -7.37 -19.41 -47.15
N LYS A 13 -7.29 -18.81 -48.34
CA LYS A 13 -6.01 -18.50 -49.00
C LYS A 13 -5.34 -17.36 -48.25
N VAL A 14 -4.46 -17.69 -47.32
CA VAL A 14 -3.63 -16.72 -46.60
C VAL A 14 -2.51 -16.23 -47.52
N ASP A 15 -2.50 -14.93 -47.79
CA ASP A 15 -1.48 -14.23 -48.58
C ASP A 15 -0.07 -14.41 -47.97
N LEU A 16 0.96 -14.47 -48.81
CA LEU A 16 2.36 -14.65 -48.41
C LEU A 16 2.79 -13.56 -47.40
N LYS A 17 2.26 -12.34 -47.53
CA LYS A 17 2.50 -11.24 -46.59
C LYS A 17 1.97 -11.54 -45.18
N MET A 18 0.81 -12.20 -45.08
CA MET A 18 0.23 -12.64 -43.80
C MET A 18 1.03 -13.78 -43.17
N LYS A 19 1.57 -14.69 -43.97
CA LYS A 19 2.44 -15.76 -43.48
C LYS A 19 3.75 -15.22 -42.92
N MET A 20 4.33 -14.22 -43.59
CA MET A 20 5.56 -13.56 -43.13
C MET A 20 5.36 -12.71 -41.89
N THR A 21 4.24 -12.00 -41.77
CA THR A 21 3.91 -11.27 -40.54
C THR A 21 3.61 -12.21 -39.38
N ALA A 22 2.87 -13.30 -39.60
CA ALA A 22 2.65 -14.31 -38.57
C ALA A 22 3.96 -14.98 -38.12
N LEU A 23 4.87 -15.29 -39.04
CA LEU A 23 6.18 -15.86 -38.73
C LEU A 23 7.05 -14.89 -37.94
N LEU A 24 7.12 -13.61 -38.36
CA LEU A 24 7.86 -12.57 -37.64
C LEU A 24 7.30 -12.32 -36.24
N LEU A 25 5.98 -12.35 -36.09
CA LEU A 25 5.32 -12.18 -34.79
C LEU A 25 5.56 -13.39 -33.88
N LEU A 26 5.62 -14.60 -34.44
CA LEU A 26 5.99 -15.81 -33.70
C LEU A 26 7.44 -15.76 -33.22
N VAL A 27 8.38 -15.32 -34.09
CA VAL A 27 9.81 -15.17 -33.74
C VAL A 27 10.01 -14.10 -32.67
N ALA A 28 9.27 -12.99 -32.74
CA ALA A 28 9.32 -11.94 -31.71
C ALA A 28 8.82 -12.44 -30.35
N LEU A 29 7.80 -13.30 -30.32
CA LEU A 29 7.28 -13.90 -29.09
C LEU A 29 8.25 -14.91 -28.46
N PHE A 30 9.09 -15.58 -29.26
CA PHE A 30 10.13 -16.49 -28.74
C PHE A 30 11.39 -15.79 -28.22
N GLN A 31 11.55 -14.48 -28.43
CA GLN A 31 12.65 -13.70 -27.82
C GLN A 31 12.31 -13.17 -26.41
N LEU A 32 11.08 -13.36 -25.93
CA LEU A 32 10.71 -13.14 -24.54
C LEU A 32 11.07 -14.38 -23.69
N GLN A 33 12.37 -14.67 -23.57
CA GLN A 33 12.84 -15.49 -22.46
C GLN A 33 12.98 -14.58 -21.23
N ALA A 34 12.36 -14.98 -20.12
CA ALA A 34 12.61 -14.36 -18.83
C ALA A 34 14.12 -14.46 -18.53
N ASN A 35 14.76 -13.32 -18.26
CA ASN A 35 16.09 -13.33 -17.67
C ASN A 35 15.98 -14.03 -16.31
N ASN A 36 16.48 -15.26 -16.24
CA ASN A 36 16.57 -16.04 -15.01
C ASN A 36 17.28 -15.20 -13.93
N THR A 37 16.61 -15.05 -12.79
CA THR A 37 17.14 -14.36 -11.60
C THR A 37 18.48 -14.97 -11.17
N TYR A 38 19.46 -14.13 -10.86
CA TYR A 38 20.86 -14.50 -10.56
C TYR A 38 21.00 -15.59 -9.48
N SER A 39 20.08 -15.65 -8.50
CA SER A 39 20.04 -16.68 -7.43
C SER A 39 19.93 -18.12 -7.93
N GLN A 40 19.46 -18.35 -9.17
CA GLN A 40 19.23 -19.71 -9.65
C GLN A 40 20.47 -20.39 -10.27
N LYS A 41 21.60 -19.68 -10.45
CA LYS A 41 22.76 -20.21 -11.19
C LYS A 41 24.07 -20.38 -10.41
N SER A 42 24.30 -19.69 -9.29
CA SER A 42 25.56 -19.85 -8.53
C SER A 42 25.43 -20.93 -7.46
N LYS A 43 25.79 -22.17 -7.82
CA LYS A 43 26.05 -23.23 -6.83
C LYS A 43 27.51 -23.13 -6.38
N ILE A 44 27.74 -23.15 -5.07
CA ILE A 44 29.07 -23.07 -4.47
C ILE A 44 29.43 -24.39 -3.79
N SER A 45 30.69 -24.82 -3.98
CA SER A 45 31.30 -25.89 -3.21
C SER A 45 32.42 -25.27 -2.39
N MET A 46 32.44 -25.54 -1.08
CA MET A 46 33.39 -24.97 -0.14
C MET A 46 33.66 -25.96 0.98
N SER A 47 34.94 -26.19 1.28
CA SER A 47 35.38 -27.01 2.40
C SER A 47 36.43 -26.24 3.18
N MET A 48 36.06 -25.78 4.37
CA MET A 48 36.94 -25.06 5.29
C MET A 48 36.70 -25.61 6.70
N GLU A 49 37.76 -26.06 7.36
CA GLU A 49 37.72 -26.53 8.74
C GLU A 49 38.32 -25.46 9.66
N ASP A 50 37.65 -25.18 10.78
CA ASP A 50 38.09 -24.24 11.82
C ASP A 50 38.46 -22.83 11.28
N ALA A 51 37.68 -22.33 10.33
CA ALA A 51 37.88 -21.05 9.68
C ALA A 51 37.10 -19.92 10.37
N THR A 52 37.64 -18.70 10.39
CA THR A 52 36.90 -17.53 10.90
C THR A 52 35.78 -17.16 9.94
N ILE A 53 34.67 -16.61 10.46
CA ILE A 53 33.56 -16.13 9.63
C ILE A 53 34.05 -15.08 8.62
N GLU A 54 35.00 -14.22 9.00
CA GLU A 54 35.66 -13.29 8.07
C GLU A 54 36.29 -14.01 6.87
N SER A 55 37.11 -15.03 7.12
CA SER A 55 37.78 -15.78 6.04
C SER A 55 36.80 -16.51 5.13
N ILE A 56 35.66 -16.95 5.67
CA ILE A 56 34.59 -17.57 4.90
C ILE A 56 33.90 -16.53 4.00
N PHE A 57 33.65 -15.33 4.52
CA PHE A 57 33.08 -14.23 3.75
C PHE A 57 34.02 -13.78 2.61
N GLU A 58 35.30 -13.58 2.90
CA GLU A 58 36.31 -13.27 1.87
C GLU A 58 36.36 -14.35 0.77
N GLN A 59 36.28 -15.63 1.16
CA GLN A 59 36.28 -16.72 0.20
C GLN A 59 34.99 -16.75 -0.65
N ILE A 60 33.84 -16.38 -0.07
CA ILE A 60 32.58 -16.21 -0.80
C ILE A 60 32.69 -15.06 -1.80
N GLU A 61 33.20 -13.90 -1.39
CA GLU A 61 33.38 -12.73 -2.28
C GLU A 61 34.41 -12.97 -3.38
N LYS A 62 35.42 -13.81 -3.13
CA LYS A 62 36.42 -14.19 -4.13
C LYS A 62 35.93 -15.24 -5.13
N THR A 63 35.07 -16.16 -4.69
CA THR A 63 34.60 -17.29 -5.51
C THR A 63 33.29 -16.98 -6.24
N THR A 64 32.55 -15.97 -5.76
CA THR A 64 31.24 -15.58 -6.30
C THR A 64 31.22 -14.09 -6.64
N ASP A 65 30.20 -13.63 -7.36
CA ASP A 65 30.01 -12.19 -7.60
C ASP A 65 29.24 -11.49 -6.47
N TYR A 66 29.10 -12.13 -5.31
CA TYR A 66 28.43 -11.53 -4.15
C TYR A 66 29.40 -10.67 -3.35
N ASN A 67 28.94 -9.51 -2.91
CA ASN A 67 29.58 -8.70 -1.88
C ASN A 67 28.77 -8.80 -0.59
N ILE A 68 29.42 -8.79 0.56
CA ILE A 68 28.80 -8.95 1.87
C ILE A 68 28.98 -7.65 2.66
N LEU A 69 27.87 -7.03 3.07
CA LEU A 69 27.85 -5.82 3.87
C LEU A 69 27.32 -6.13 5.27
N TYR A 70 28.10 -5.79 6.29
CA TYR A 70 27.75 -6.01 7.68
C TYR A 70 28.34 -4.90 8.57
N LYS A 71 27.80 -4.76 9.78
CA LYS A 71 28.40 -3.90 10.83
C LYS A 71 29.20 -4.80 11.77
N ASN A 72 30.43 -4.41 12.13
CA ASN A 72 31.24 -5.18 13.09
C ASN A 72 30.59 -5.32 14.47
N SER A 73 29.63 -4.44 14.80
CA SER A 73 28.92 -4.49 16.08
C SER A 73 27.86 -5.58 16.18
N ILE A 74 27.40 -6.17 15.06
CA ILE A 74 26.29 -7.14 15.06
C ILE A 74 26.75 -8.59 14.92
N LEU A 75 28.00 -8.83 14.51
CA LEU A 75 28.55 -10.15 14.24
C LEU A 75 30.01 -10.23 14.69
N ASP A 76 30.32 -11.23 15.52
CA ASP A 76 31.70 -11.58 15.86
C ASP A 76 32.34 -12.35 14.67
N ILE A 77 33.17 -11.64 13.92
CA ILE A 77 33.82 -12.16 12.70
C ILE A 77 34.98 -13.12 12.99
N ASP A 78 35.50 -13.12 14.23
CA ASP A 78 36.58 -14.00 14.67
C ASP A 78 36.06 -15.39 15.11
N LYS A 79 34.74 -15.53 15.26
CA LYS A 79 34.11 -16.82 15.57
C LYS A 79 34.47 -17.85 14.51
N ARG A 80 34.86 -19.05 14.96
CA ARG A 80 35.30 -20.15 14.09
C ARG A 80 34.17 -21.10 13.76
N VAL A 81 34.05 -21.48 12.49
CA VAL A 81 33.02 -22.39 11.97
C VAL A 81 33.66 -23.33 10.93
N SER A 82 33.30 -24.60 10.98
CA SER A 82 33.68 -25.60 9.98
C SER A 82 32.53 -25.82 9.00
N ILE A 83 32.81 -25.70 7.71
CA ILE A 83 31.82 -25.83 6.63
C ILE A 83 32.35 -26.78 5.58
N ASN A 84 31.55 -27.79 5.24
CA ASN A 84 31.81 -28.67 4.12
C ASN A 84 30.53 -28.83 3.30
N VAL A 85 30.49 -28.19 2.13
CA VAL A 85 29.33 -28.16 1.24
C VAL A 85 29.77 -28.39 -0.21
N ASP A 86 28.98 -29.18 -0.95
CA ASP A 86 29.16 -29.38 -2.40
C ASP A 86 27.92 -28.92 -3.16
N LYS A 87 28.10 -27.98 -4.11
CA LYS A 87 27.08 -27.48 -5.03
C LYS A 87 25.80 -26.99 -4.35
N VAL A 88 25.93 -26.33 -3.21
CA VAL A 88 24.80 -25.73 -2.48
C VAL A 88 24.50 -24.32 -3.00
N LYS A 89 23.28 -23.85 -2.74
CA LYS A 89 22.93 -22.45 -3.02
C LYS A 89 23.54 -21.54 -1.95
N ILE A 90 23.75 -20.27 -2.30
CA ILE A 90 24.32 -19.28 -1.39
C ILE A 90 23.48 -19.09 -0.13
N GLU A 91 22.15 -19.17 -0.23
CA GLU A 91 21.23 -19.06 0.90
C GLU A 91 21.50 -20.19 1.92
N THR A 92 21.64 -21.42 1.44
CA THR A 92 21.94 -22.58 2.30
C THR A 92 23.32 -22.47 2.94
N LEU A 93 24.31 -21.92 2.24
CA LEU A 93 25.64 -21.67 2.81
C LEU A 93 25.56 -20.60 3.92
N MET A 94 24.87 -19.48 3.69
CA MET A 94 24.71 -18.41 4.68
C MET A 94 23.93 -18.88 5.92
N ASP A 95 22.91 -19.72 5.74
CA ASP A 95 22.17 -20.33 6.85
C ASP A 95 23.07 -21.20 7.75
N LEU A 96 24.06 -21.89 7.16
CA LEU A 96 25.03 -22.71 7.89
C LEU A 96 26.07 -21.86 8.62
N VAL A 97 26.59 -20.81 7.97
CA VAL A 97 27.58 -19.89 8.56
C VAL A 97 26.98 -19.15 9.77
N LEU A 98 25.73 -18.70 9.64
CA LEU A 98 25.06 -17.84 10.63
C LEU A 98 24.19 -18.61 11.63
N LYS A 99 24.20 -19.95 11.60
CA LYS A 99 23.30 -20.80 12.41
C LYS A 99 23.39 -20.52 13.92
N GLU A 100 24.58 -20.17 14.40
CA GLU A 100 24.86 -19.91 15.82
C GLU A 100 25.14 -18.43 16.11
N THR A 101 24.62 -17.53 15.28
CA THR A 101 24.74 -16.08 15.48
C THR A 101 23.34 -15.45 15.58
N ASN A 102 23.23 -14.28 16.20
CA ASN A 102 21.95 -13.56 16.30
C ASN A 102 21.70 -12.65 15.09
N VAL A 103 22.13 -13.09 13.91
CA VAL A 103 22.19 -12.28 12.69
C VAL A 103 21.38 -12.98 11.60
N SER A 104 20.52 -12.21 10.93
CA SER A 104 19.81 -12.62 9.72
C SER A 104 20.45 -11.95 8.50
N TYR A 105 20.07 -12.37 7.28
CA TYR A 105 20.61 -11.77 6.06
C TYR A 105 19.53 -11.55 5.00
N GLU A 106 19.72 -10.53 4.16
CA GLU A 106 18.91 -10.27 2.99
C GLU A 106 19.80 -10.19 1.73
N ILE A 107 19.43 -10.92 0.66
CA ILE A 107 20.15 -10.88 -0.61
C ILE A 107 19.44 -9.93 -1.58
N ARG A 108 20.11 -8.84 -1.96
CA ARG A 108 19.65 -7.91 -3.00
C ARG A 108 20.61 -7.89 -4.18
N ARG A 109 20.20 -8.56 -5.27
CA ARG A 109 20.99 -8.73 -6.51
C ARG A 109 22.31 -9.46 -6.27
N LYS A 110 23.40 -8.71 -6.09
CA LYS A 110 24.77 -9.19 -5.83
C LYS A 110 25.28 -8.77 -4.45
N LEU A 111 24.42 -8.19 -3.61
CA LEU A 111 24.78 -7.73 -2.28
C LEU A 111 24.05 -8.58 -1.23
N ILE A 112 24.78 -9.12 -0.26
CA ILE A 112 24.26 -9.79 0.92
C ILE A 112 24.39 -8.82 2.08
N VAL A 113 23.27 -8.43 2.70
CA VAL A 113 23.24 -7.50 3.82
C VAL A 113 22.92 -8.26 5.10
N LEU A 114 23.80 -8.17 6.11
CA LEU A 114 23.59 -8.77 7.42
C LEU A 114 22.83 -7.81 8.34
N LEU A 115 21.82 -8.33 9.02
CA LEU A 115 20.89 -7.60 9.87
C LEU A 115 20.81 -8.26 11.23
N GLU A 116 20.67 -7.48 12.30
CA GLU A 116 20.40 -8.02 13.62
C GLU A 116 19.04 -8.75 13.62
N LYS A 117 18.99 -9.95 14.18
CA LYS A 117 17.76 -10.74 14.22
C LYS A 117 16.86 -10.16 15.29
N GLU A 118 15.69 -9.67 14.89
CA GLU A 118 14.69 -9.19 15.86
C GLU A 118 14.24 -10.36 16.75
N GLU A 119 14.60 -10.31 18.03
CA GLU A 119 14.08 -11.24 19.03
C GLU A 119 12.58 -10.95 19.24
N LYS A 120 11.73 -11.84 18.75
CA LYS A 120 10.35 -11.91 19.25
C LYS A 120 10.42 -12.22 20.75
N PRO A 121 9.72 -11.48 21.62
CA PRO A 121 9.86 -11.63 23.06
C PRO A 121 9.56 -13.07 23.47
N ALA A 122 10.53 -13.70 24.11
CA ALA A 122 10.39 -15.01 24.72
C ALA A 122 9.45 -14.90 25.93
N PHE A 123 8.35 -15.66 25.91
CA PHE A 123 7.52 -15.85 27.09
C PHE A 123 8.35 -16.56 28.17
N ILE A 124 8.41 -15.92 29.34
CA ILE A 124 9.07 -16.44 30.55
C ILE A 124 8.47 -17.81 30.86
N LYS A 125 9.31 -18.87 30.81
CA LYS A 125 9.00 -20.14 31.46
C LYS A 125 9.30 -19.99 32.94
N GLU A 126 8.27 -19.75 33.75
CA GLU A 126 8.38 -19.91 35.20
C GLU A 126 8.47 -21.40 35.56
N ASN A 127 9.40 -21.74 36.46
CA ASN A 127 9.49 -23.04 37.11
C ASN A 127 8.29 -23.24 38.07
N PRO A 128 7.69 -24.43 38.13
CA PRO A 128 6.42 -24.63 38.82
C PRO A 128 6.63 -24.73 40.33
N VAL A 129 6.08 -23.77 41.07
CA VAL A 129 5.68 -23.99 42.47
C VAL A 129 4.25 -24.49 42.45
N SER A 130 4.04 -25.70 42.95
CA SER A 130 2.77 -26.41 42.94
C SER A 130 1.64 -25.63 43.62
N PRO A 131 0.44 -25.61 43.01
CA PRO A 131 -0.78 -25.71 43.77
C PRO A 131 -1.58 -26.96 43.37
N ASN A 132 -2.14 -27.57 44.40
CA ASN A 132 -3.08 -28.68 44.38
C ASN A 132 -4.13 -28.62 43.25
N LEU A 133 -4.15 -29.70 42.47
CA LEU A 133 -5.33 -30.47 42.04
C LEU A 133 -6.59 -29.68 41.66
N LEU A 134 -6.62 -29.20 40.41
CA LEU A 134 -7.67 -29.60 39.47
C LEU A 134 -6.97 -30.03 38.19
N LYS A 135 -6.83 -31.35 38.02
CA LYS A 135 -6.30 -31.95 36.79
C LYS A 135 -7.37 -31.77 35.73
N VAL A 136 -7.27 -30.70 34.92
CA VAL A 136 -8.04 -30.61 33.67
C VAL A 136 -7.53 -31.75 32.80
N VAL A 137 -8.36 -32.78 32.65
CA VAL A 137 -8.08 -33.90 31.77
C VAL A 137 -8.19 -33.36 30.34
N GLN A 138 -7.06 -33.02 29.73
CA GLN A 138 -7.01 -32.78 28.29
C GLN A 138 -7.38 -34.11 27.63
N THR A 139 -8.48 -34.08 26.88
CA THR A 139 -9.00 -35.27 26.21
C THR A 139 -8.71 -35.13 24.73
N THR A 140 -8.28 -36.22 24.11
CA THR A 140 -8.11 -36.28 22.67
C THR A 140 -9.48 -36.30 22.02
N ILE A 141 -9.82 -35.24 21.29
CA ILE A 141 -11.04 -35.15 20.48
C ILE A 141 -10.69 -35.64 19.07
N THR A 142 -11.53 -36.53 18.54
CA THR A 142 -11.42 -37.02 17.16
C THR A 142 -12.66 -36.64 16.37
N GLY A 143 -12.58 -36.70 15.04
CA GLY A 143 -13.78 -36.50 14.23
C GLY A 143 -13.50 -36.48 12.74
N THR A 144 -14.58 -36.37 11.96
CA THR A 144 -14.52 -36.17 10.51
C THR A 144 -15.14 -34.85 10.10
N VAL A 145 -14.57 -34.23 9.09
CA VAL A 145 -15.10 -33.02 8.46
C VAL A 145 -15.55 -33.33 7.04
N THR A 146 -16.82 -33.04 6.74
CA THR A 146 -17.43 -33.26 5.42
C THR A 146 -18.09 -32.00 4.88
N ASP A 147 -18.43 -31.99 3.59
CA ASP A 147 -19.31 -30.98 3.00
C ASP A 147 -20.80 -31.37 3.10
N GLN A 148 -21.69 -30.50 2.59
CA GLN A 148 -23.14 -30.74 2.57
C GLN A 148 -23.57 -31.96 1.74
N GLN A 149 -22.69 -32.48 0.88
CA GLN A 149 -22.90 -33.67 0.05
C GLN A 149 -22.27 -34.92 0.70
N ASN A 150 -21.82 -34.84 1.96
CA ASN A 150 -21.11 -35.88 2.71
C ASN A 150 -19.76 -36.31 2.08
N VAL A 151 -19.12 -35.43 1.31
CA VAL A 151 -17.77 -35.66 0.80
C VAL A 151 -16.75 -35.26 1.87
N PRO A 152 -15.77 -36.12 2.22
CA PRO A 152 -14.73 -35.78 3.18
C PRO A 152 -13.85 -34.61 2.71
N LEU A 153 -13.52 -33.71 3.63
CA LEU A 153 -12.72 -32.52 3.37
C LEU A 153 -11.34 -32.64 4.02
N GLY A 154 -10.31 -32.87 3.20
CA GLY A 154 -8.92 -32.83 3.65
C GLY A 154 -8.33 -31.42 3.65
N GLY A 155 -7.44 -31.14 4.61
CA GLY A 155 -6.78 -29.83 4.75
C GLY A 155 -7.59 -28.75 5.46
N VAL A 156 -8.69 -29.10 6.14
CA VAL A 156 -9.45 -28.18 7.00
C VAL A 156 -8.60 -27.86 8.23
N SER A 157 -8.38 -26.57 8.52
CA SER A 157 -7.63 -26.12 9.69
C SER A 157 -8.56 -25.99 10.90
N ILE A 158 -8.17 -26.63 12.01
CA ILE A 158 -8.92 -26.73 13.25
C ILE A 158 -8.06 -26.17 14.37
N VAL A 159 -8.53 -25.13 15.06
CA VAL A 159 -7.77 -24.45 16.11
C VAL A 159 -8.62 -24.28 17.37
N VAL A 160 -8.02 -24.51 18.54
CA VAL A 160 -8.67 -24.18 19.82
C VAL A 160 -8.62 -22.66 20.02
N LYS A 161 -9.80 -22.03 20.08
CA LYS A 161 -9.98 -20.57 20.13
C LYS A 161 -9.21 -19.96 21.30
N GLY A 162 -8.42 -18.91 21.01
CA GLY A 162 -7.59 -18.23 22.01
C GLY A 162 -6.23 -18.90 22.25
N THR A 163 -5.91 -20.00 21.57
CA THR A 163 -4.61 -20.68 21.67
C THR A 163 -3.96 -20.84 20.29
N THR A 164 -2.71 -21.28 20.27
CA THR A 164 -2.00 -21.70 19.05
C THR A 164 -2.10 -23.21 18.79
N LYS A 165 -2.89 -23.95 19.59
CA LYS A 165 -3.09 -25.39 19.41
C LYS A 165 -4.06 -25.62 18.24
N GLY A 166 -3.58 -26.29 17.21
CA GLY A 166 -4.40 -26.63 16.06
C GLY A 166 -3.82 -27.76 15.22
N VAL A 167 -4.69 -28.39 14.44
CA VAL A 167 -4.38 -29.51 13.54
C VAL A 167 -5.07 -29.29 12.19
N SER A 168 -4.76 -30.13 11.21
CA SER A 168 -5.44 -30.15 9.92
C SER A 168 -6.01 -31.53 9.62
N THR A 169 -7.15 -31.60 8.94
CA THR A 169 -7.72 -32.89 8.52
C THR A 169 -6.85 -33.59 7.47
N ASN A 170 -6.82 -34.92 7.50
CA ASN A 170 -6.15 -35.75 6.49
C ASN A 170 -7.00 -35.91 5.21
N PHE A 171 -6.53 -36.67 4.21
CA PHE A 171 -7.25 -36.89 2.94
C PHE A 171 -8.65 -37.49 3.10
N ASP A 172 -8.89 -38.25 4.17
CA ASP A 172 -10.19 -38.86 4.49
C ASP A 172 -11.05 -37.95 5.40
N GLY A 173 -10.65 -36.69 5.58
CA GLY A 173 -11.36 -35.70 6.38
C GLY A 173 -11.26 -35.89 7.89
N GLN A 174 -10.43 -36.81 8.38
CA GLN A 174 -10.28 -37.13 9.80
C GLN A 174 -9.29 -36.20 10.50
N TYR A 175 -9.54 -35.90 11.77
CA TYR A 175 -8.64 -35.12 12.62
C TYR A 175 -8.58 -35.68 14.06
N GLU A 176 -7.52 -35.30 14.77
CA GLU A 176 -7.29 -35.60 16.18
C GLU A 176 -6.67 -34.36 16.84
N ILE A 177 -7.28 -33.82 17.89
CA ILE A 177 -6.84 -32.61 18.58
C ILE A 177 -7.01 -32.72 20.10
N GLU A 178 -6.02 -32.28 20.86
CA GLU A 178 -6.12 -32.20 22.32
C GLU A 178 -6.87 -30.92 22.74
N ALA A 179 -8.04 -31.08 23.34
CA ALA A 179 -8.85 -29.99 23.86
C ALA A 179 -9.49 -30.38 25.21
N SER A 180 -9.90 -29.38 25.99
CA SER A 180 -10.57 -29.56 27.27
C SER A 180 -12.07 -29.28 27.12
N GLU A 181 -12.90 -29.84 28.00
CA GLU A 181 -14.33 -29.50 28.06
C GLU A 181 -14.50 -27.98 28.26
N GLY A 182 -15.34 -27.35 27.44
CA GLY A 182 -15.54 -25.89 27.39
C GLY A 182 -14.64 -25.13 26.42
N ASP A 183 -13.64 -25.77 25.80
CA ASP A 183 -12.86 -25.17 24.72
C ASP A 183 -13.70 -25.03 23.44
N ILE A 184 -13.44 -24.00 22.61
CA ILE A 184 -14.13 -23.81 21.32
C ILE A 184 -13.18 -24.18 20.19
N LEU A 185 -13.56 -25.18 19.38
CA LEU A 185 -12.86 -25.55 18.15
C LEU A 185 -13.35 -24.70 16.98
N VAL A 186 -12.43 -24.04 16.30
CA VAL A 186 -12.69 -23.22 15.11
C VAL A 186 -12.21 -23.95 13.87
N PHE A 187 -13.15 -24.33 13.01
CA PHE A 187 -12.91 -25.00 11.73
C PHE A 187 -12.87 -23.96 10.62
N SER A 188 -11.83 -24.01 9.79
CA SER A 188 -11.64 -23.08 8.67
C SER A 188 -11.09 -23.80 7.45
N TYR A 189 -11.68 -23.51 6.29
CA TYR A 189 -11.27 -24.08 5.01
C TYR A 189 -11.57 -23.10 3.89
N ILE A 190 -10.70 -23.04 2.88
CA ILE A 190 -10.84 -22.06 1.79
C ILE A 190 -12.13 -22.34 1.02
N GLY A 191 -12.98 -21.32 0.89
CA GLY A 191 -14.29 -21.43 0.22
C GLY A 191 -15.43 -21.93 1.12
N PHE A 192 -15.19 -22.10 2.42
CA PHE A 192 -16.19 -22.54 3.40
C PHE A 192 -16.27 -21.59 4.59
N ALA A 193 -17.47 -21.39 5.12
CA ALA A 193 -17.70 -20.50 6.24
C ALA A 193 -17.04 -21.07 7.50
N LYS A 194 -16.44 -20.21 8.32
CA LYS A 194 -15.87 -20.64 9.60
C LYS A 194 -16.97 -21.26 10.47
N HIS A 195 -16.69 -22.41 11.06
CA HIS A 195 -17.61 -23.10 11.95
C HIS A 195 -16.97 -23.23 13.32
N GLU A 196 -17.71 -22.86 14.37
CA GLU A 196 -17.24 -22.95 15.76
C GLU A 196 -18.07 -23.99 16.51
N VAL A 197 -17.41 -24.91 17.22
CA VAL A 197 -18.06 -25.96 18.02
C VAL A 197 -17.42 -25.99 19.40
N GLU A 198 -18.25 -25.95 20.44
CA GLU A 198 -17.81 -26.10 21.83
C GLU A 198 -17.56 -27.58 22.15
N VAL A 199 -16.43 -27.88 22.80
CA VAL A 199 -16.06 -29.23 23.22
C VAL A 199 -16.89 -29.60 24.44
N THR A 200 -17.76 -30.59 24.28
CA THR A 200 -18.57 -31.18 25.35
C THR A 200 -17.91 -32.47 25.85
N GLN A 201 -18.61 -33.27 26.66
CA GLN A 201 -18.14 -34.59 27.12
C GLN A 201 -17.97 -35.62 25.98
N GLU A 202 -18.40 -35.31 24.76
CA GLU A 202 -18.25 -36.19 23.60
C GLU A 202 -16.84 -36.11 23.03
N MET A 203 -16.15 -37.26 22.96
CA MET A 203 -14.78 -37.36 22.41
C MET A 203 -14.74 -37.42 20.87
N VAL A 204 -15.91 -37.42 20.22
CA VAL A 204 -16.05 -37.50 18.76
C VAL A 204 -16.93 -36.35 18.26
N ILE A 205 -16.37 -35.42 17.50
CA ILE A 205 -17.08 -34.25 16.97
C ILE A 205 -16.99 -34.25 15.44
N ASN A 206 -18.08 -34.61 14.77
CA ASN A 206 -18.16 -34.57 13.31
C ASN A 206 -18.77 -33.24 12.85
N VAL A 207 -18.17 -32.62 11.83
CA VAL A 207 -18.54 -31.27 11.37
C VAL A 207 -18.88 -31.27 9.89
N ILE A 208 -20.01 -30.67 9.54
CA ILE A 208 -20.39 -30.40 8.14
C ILE A 208 -20.07 -28.94 7.83
N MET A 209 -19.04 -28.70 7.02
CA MET A 209 -18.68 -27.36 6.55
C MET A 209 -19.68 -26.89 5.51
N LYS A 210 -20.20 -25.68 5.70
CA LYS A 210 -21.08 -25.03 4.73
C LYS A 210 -20.23 -24.15 3.80
N PRO A 211 -20.43 -24.20 2.47
CA PRO A 211 -19.77 -23.29 1.55
C PRO A 211 -19.96 -21.84 2.01
N ASP A 212 -18.90 -21.05 1.96
CA ASP A 212 -19.00 -19.61 2.22
C ASP A 212 -19.54 -18.96 0.94
N LEU A 213 -20.84 -18.65 0.95
CA LEU A 213 -21.48 -17.94 -0.16
C LEU A 213 -21.34 -16.41 -0.02
N MET A 214 -20.50 -15.90 0.89
CA MET A 214 -20.15 -14.48 0.91
C MET A 214 -19.16 -14.13 -0.22
N ASP A 215 -19.75 -13.57 -1.29
CA ASP A 215 -19.20 -12.59 -2.24
C ASP A 215 -17.90 -12.91 -2.99
N LEU A 216 -17.98 -13.87 -3.91
CA LEU A 216 -17.16 -13.90 -5.13
C LEU A 216 -17.68 -12.94 -6.23
N ASN A 217 -18.58 -12.02 -5.88
CA ASN A 217 -19.09 -10.98 -6.77
C ASN A 217 -18.42 -9.64 -6.46
N GLU A 218 -17.13 -9.53 -6.75
CA GLU A 218 -16.56 -8.20 -6.94
C GLU A 218 -17.19 -7.62 -8.21
N VAL A 219 -18.21 -6.79 -8.00
CA VAL A 219 -18.94 -6.06 -9.02
C VAL A 219 -18.14 -4.81 -9.33
N VAL A 220 -17.67 -4.71 -10.57
CA VAL A 220 -17.10 -3.46 -11.10
C VAL A 220 -18.20 -2.72 -11.84
N VAL A 221 -18.50 -1.49 -11.42
CA VAL A 221 -19.52 -0.64 -12.05
C VAL A 221 -18.91 0.12 -13.22
N THR A 222 -18.77 -0.52 -14.37
CA THR A 222 -18.30 0.14 -15.60
C THR A 222 -19.33 1.12 -16.17
N ALA A 223 -18.89 2.02 -17.07
CA ALA A 223 -19.75 2.99 -17.77
C ALA A 223 -20.96 2.37 -18.53
N THR A 224 -21.01 1.04 -18.69
CA THR A 224 -22.12 0.32 -19.34
C THR A 224 -22.87 -0.64 -18.40
N GLY A 225 -22.59 -0.60 -17.09
CA GLY A 225 -23.29 -1.42 -16.08
C GLY A 225 -22.36 -2.19 -15.14
N VAL A 226 -23.00 -2.91 -14.21
CA VAL A 226 -22.42 -3.86 -13.24
C VAL A 226 -21.96 -5.12 -13.97
N ARG A 227 -20.65 -5.41 -13.99
CA ARG A 227 -20.10 -6.66 -14.57
C ARG A 227 -19.17 -7.39 -13.60
N ARG A 228 -19.08 -8.72 -13.74
CA ARG A 228 -18.17 -9.57 -12.95
C ARG A 228 -16.73 -9.40 -13.41
N LYS A 229 -15.79 -9.37 -12.45
CA LYS A 229 -14.32 -9.26 -12.65
C LYS A 229 -13.72 -10.18 -13.71
N VAL A 230 -14.28 -11.39 -13.88
CA VAL A 230 -13.78 -12.42 -14.82
C VAL A 230 -14.07 -12.07 -16.29
N GLU A 231 -15.00 -11.16 -16.55
CA GLU A 231 -15.42 -10.79 -17.93
C GLU A 231 -14.65 -9.59 -18.51
N LEU A 232 -13.80 -8.94 -17.72
CA LEU A 232 -13.03 -7.77 -18.13
C LEU A 232 -11.64 -8.19 -18.62
N GLY A 233 -11.43 -8.19 -19.93
CA GLY A 233 -10.11 -8.41 -20.57
C GLY A 233 -9.10 -7.27 -20.38
N ASN A 234 -9.37 -6.32 -19.48
CA ASN A 234 -8.60 -5.09 -19.26
C ASN A 234 -8.04 -5.05 -17.83
N SER A 235 -6.80 -4.56 -17.67
CA SER A 235 -6.18 -4.36 -16.35
C SER A 235 -6.79 -3.14 -15.65
N ILE A 236 -7.69 -3.39 -14.70
CA ILE A 236 -8.22 -2.41 -13.76
C ILE A 236 -7.53 -2.66 -12.41
N ALA A 237 -6.92 -1.63 -11.83
CA ALA A 237 -6.48 -1.68 -10.44
C ALA A 237 -7.65 -1.19 -9.57
N ASN A 238 -8.05 -1.97 -8.56
CA ASN A 238 -9.10 -1.61 -7.62
C ASN A 238 -8.50 -1.52 -6.21
N LEU A 239 -8.86 -0.47 -5.48
CA LEU A 239 -8.48 -0.22 -4.10
C LEU A 239 -9.72 -0.15 -3.23
N ASN A 240 -9.83 -1.05 -2.26
CA ASN A 240 -10.92 -1.05 -1.27
C ASN A 240 -10.55 -0.12 -0.11
N VAL A 241 -10.84 1.15 -0.31
CA VAL A 241 -10.46 2.24 0.61
C VAL A 241 -11.10 2.09 2.00
N SER A 242 -12.31 1.53 2.06
CA SER A 242 -13.05 1.41 3.32
C SER A 242 -12.36 0.52 4.39
N ASP A 243 -11.39 -0.31 4.01
CA ASP A 243 -10.59 -1.10 4.95
C ASP A 243 -9.23 -0.47 5.24
N ASP A 244 -8.62 0.20 4.26
CA ASP A 244 -7.33 0.89 4.42
C ASP A 244 -7.42 2.08 5.35
N VAL A 245 -8.50 2.88 5.26
CA VAL A 245 -8.71 4.07 6.10
C VAL A 245 -8.90 3.70 7.58
N LYS A 246 -9.34 2.48 7.88
CA LYS A 246 -9.42 2.00 9.27
C LYS A 246 -8.05 1.63 9.86
N GLN A 247 -7.05 1.37 9.02
CA GLN A 247 -5.76 0.84 9.44
C GLN A 247 -4.68 1.92 9.56
N ARG A 248 -4.83 3.05 8.86
CA ARG A 248 -3.87 4.17 8.90
C ARG A 248 -4.58 5.52 8.72
N PRO A 249 -4.11 6.59 9.38
CA PRO A 249 -4.54 7.95 9.08
C PRO A 249 -4.16 8.30 7.65
N ILE A 250 -5.11 8.81 6.87
CA ILE A 250 -4.91 9.23 5.48
C ILE A 250 -5.40 10.66 5.38
N ALA A 251 -4.46 11.58 5.16
CA ALA A 251 -4.77 13.00 5.07
C ALA A 251 -5.50 13.35 3.75
N ASN A 252 -5.10 12.74 2.63
CA ASN A 252 -5.70 13.02 1.32
C ASN A 252 -5.85 11.75 0.45
N VAL A 253 -6.77 11.82 -0.52
CA VAL A 253 -7.02 10.70 -1.46
C VAL A 253 -5.81 10.37 -2.34
N SER A 254 -4.87 11.30 -2.54
CA SER A 254 -3.60 11.00 -3.21
C SER A 254 -2.75 9.97 -2.47
N ASP A 255 -2.81 9.96 -1.14
CA ASP A 255 -1.99 9.08 -0.28
C ASP A 255 -2.53 7.64 -0.33
N LEU A 256 -3.83 7.49 -0.58
CA LEU A 256 -4.47 6.22 -0.90
C LEU A 256 -3.93 5.63 -2.20
N LEU A 257 -3.69 6.47 -3.20
CA LEU A 257 -3.29 6.00 -4.52
C LEU A 257 -1.79 5.67 -4.61
N GLN A 258 -0.98 6.18 -3.65
CA GLN A 258 0.47 6.04 -3.69
C GLN A 258 0.89 4.58 -3.46
N GLY A 259 1.60 4.02 -4.45
CA GLY A 259 2.11 2.64 -4.38
C GLY A 259 1.07 1.54 -4.55
N GLN A 260 -0.22 1.86 -4.64
CA GLN A 260 -1.31 0.87 -4.69
C GLN A 260 -1.59 0.31 -6.10
N ALA A 261 -1.14 0.98 -7.17
CA ALA A 261 -1.41 0.56 -8.53
C ALA A 261 -0.20 0.64 -9.46
N SER A 262 0.07 -0.46 -10.18
CA SER A 262 1.18 -0.54 -11.14
C SER A 262 1.03 0.45 -12.29
N GLY A 263 2.07 1.25 -12.53
CA GLY A 263 2.09 2.26 -13.59
C GLY A 263 1.30 3.53 -13.26
N VAL A 264 0.95 3.75 -12.00
CA VAL A 264 0.45 5.04 -11.50
C VAL A 264 1.60 5.74 -10.80
N GLN A 265 1.91 6.95 -11.25
CA GLN A 265 2.89 7.83 -10.64
C GLN A 265 2.16 9.00 -10.01
N ILE A 266 2.43 9.24 -8.73
CA ILE A 266 1.90 10.38 -7.99
C ILE A 266 3.09 11.20 -7.57
N SER A 267 3.14 12.43 -8.04
CA SER A 267 4.11 13.43 -7.59
C SER A 267 3.37 14.41 -6.71
N SER A 268 3.71 14.44 -5.42
CA SER A 268 3.33 15.57 -4.57
C SER A 268 3.94 16.84 -5.16
N SER A 269 3.17 17.92 -5.18
CA SER A 269 3.64 19.22 -5.67
C SER A 269 4.55 19.94 -4.66
N GLY A 270 4.69 19.42 -3.43
CA GLY A 270 5.63 19.93 -2.42
C GLY A 270 5.27 19.51 -0.98
N GLY A 271 5.82 20.21 0.01
CA GLY A 271 5.70 19.89 1.44
C GLY A 271 4.67 20.72 2.23
N SER A 272 3.93 21.62 1.57
CA SER A 272 2.91 22.45 2.22
C SER A 272 1.60 21.67 2.41
N THR A 273 0.90 21.91 3.51
CA THR A 273 -0.39 21.33 3.83
C THR A 273 -1.43 21.73 2.78
N GLY A 274 -2.27 20.78 2.35
CA GLY A 274 -3.38 21.02 1.41
C GLY A 274 -3.00 20.99 -0.08
N MET A 275 -1.72 20.83 -0.41
CA MET A 275 -1.25 20.88 -1.80
C MET A 275 -1.75 19.74 -2.67
N GLY A 276 -2.07 20.07 -3.92
CA GLY A 276 -2.56 19.12 -4.91
C GLY A 276 -1.51 18.08 -5.29
N SER A 277 -1.93 16.84 -5.53
CA SER A 277 -1.07 15.82 -6.14
C SER A 277 -1.27 15.78 -7.64
N ARG A 278 -0.16 15.69 -8.38
CA ARG A 278 -0.20 15.45 -9.82
C ARG A 278 -0.11 13.94 -10.08
N ILE A 279 -1.11 13.40 -10.77
CA ILE A 279 -1.21 11.97 -11.06
C ILE A 279 -0.93 11.72 -12.54
N ARG A 280 -0.15 10.68 -12.83
CA ARG A 280 0.10 10.18 -14.19
C ARG A 280 -0.12 8.68 -14.25
N ILE A 281 -0.89 8.23 -15.24
CA ILE A 281 -1.12 6.81 -15.48
C ILE A 281 -0.36 6.42 -16.76
N ARG A 282 0.64 5.53 -16.62
CA ARG A 282 1.56 5.09 -17.68
C ARG A 282 2.48 6.18 -18.24
N GLY A 283 2.88 7.15 -17.41
CA GLY A 283 3.83 8.20 -17.78
C GLY A 283 3.22 9.33 -18.60
N SER A 284 4.06 10.10 -19.28
CA SER A 284 3.63 11.25 -20.10
C SER A 284 3.26 10.79 -21.52
N ASN A 285 2.03 11.05 -21.96
CA ASN A 285 1.57 10.73 -23.31
C ASN A 285 1.65 11.93 -24.28
N SER A 286 1.84 13.15 -23.75
CA SER A 286 1.92 14.39 -24.51
C SER A 286 3.03 15.30 -24.01
N ALA A 287 3.67 16.02 -24.94
CA ALA A 287 4.68 17.02 -24.66
C ALA A 287 4.08 18.41 -24.36
N SER A 288 2.88 18.70 -24.85
CA SER A 288 2.25 20.03 -24.80
C SER A 288 0.84 20.07 -24.23
N LEU A 289 0.20 18.91 -24.00
CA LEU A 289 -1.13 18.80 -23.41
C LEU A 289 -1.04 18.24 -21.99
N SER A 290 -2.09 18.44 -21.19
CA SER A 290 -2.20 17.83 -19.87
C SER A 290 -2.10 16.30 -19.97
N ASN A 291 -1.32 15.72 -19.06
CA ASN A 291 -1.14 14.28 -18.91
C ASN A 291 -1.87 13.72 -17.69
N GLU A 292 -2.75 14.53 -17.06
CA GLU A 292 -3.53 14.10 -15.91
C GLU A 292 -4.71 13.21 -16.35
N PRO A 293 -5.04 12.16 -15.59
CA PRO A 293 -6.22 11.36 -15.84
C PRO A 293 -7.48 12.12 -15.47
N VAL A 294 -8.60 11.75 -16.10
CA VAL A 294 -9.91 12.29 -15.72
C VAL A 294 -10.44 11.61 -14.47
N ILE A 295 -11.10 12.37 -13.61
CA ILE A 295 -11.64 11.89 -12.33
C ILE A 295 -13.17 11.77 -12.46
N TYR A 296 -13.71 10.62 -12.08
CA TYR A 296 -15.15 10.41 -11.98
C TYR A 296 -15.53 10.09 -10.54
N ILE A 297 -16.54 10.77 -9.99
CA ILE A 297 -17.13 10.44 -8.69
C ILE A 297 -18.57 10.00 -8.94
N ASP A 298 -18.91 8.76 -8.56
CA ASP A 298 -20.24 8.18 -8.75
C ASP A 298 -20.82 8.32 -10.18
N GLY A 299 -19.93 8.37 -11.19
CA GLY A 299 -20.31 8.53 -12.60
C GLY A 299 -20.32 9.96 -13.13
N VAL A 300 -20.06 10.97 -12.30
CA VAL A 300 -19.96 12.38 -12.70
C VAL A 300 -18.49 12.75 -12.93
N LEU A 301 -18.18 13.34 -14.09
CA LEU A 301 -16.85 13.86 -14.41
C LEU A 301 -16.55 15.09 -13.54
N ILE A 302 -15.41 15.07 -12.87
CA ILE A 302 -14.91 16.19 -12.08
C ILE A 302 -13.82 16.91 -12.87
N ASN A 303 -14.00 18.21 -13.04
CA ASN A 303 -12.96 19.05 -13.62
C ASN A 303 -11.90 19.37 -12.55
N ASN A 304 -10.65 18.99 -12.81
CA ASN A 304 -9.48 19.29 -11.97
C ASN A 304 -8.68 20.51 -12.47
N GLU A 305 -9.18 21.24 -13.47
CA GLU A 305 -8.52 22.45 -13.98
C GLU A 305 -8.48 23.54 -12.92
N ALA A 306 -7.28 24.07 -12.68
CA ALA A 306 -7.06 25.19 -11.79
C ALA A 306 -7.52 26.49 -12.44
N ASN A 307 -8.82 26.79 -12.36
CA ASN A 307 -9.37 28.08 -12.76
C ASN A 307 -9.10 29.11 -11.65
N SER A 308 -7.89 29.68 -11.63
CA SER A 308 -7.56 30.81 -10.77
C SER A 308 -7.58 32.12 -11.54
N ILE A 309 -8.14 33.17 -10.95
CA ILE A 309 -7.90 34.55 -11.37
C ILE A 309 -6.59 34.96 -10.69
N SER A 310 -5.46 34.42 -11.15
CA SER A 310 -4.16 34.79 -10.61
C SER A 310 -3.51 35.88 -11.47
N PHE A 311 -3.04 36.94 -10.81
CA PHE A 311 -1.93 37.73 -11.35
C PHE A 311 -0.71 36.84 -11.27
N GLU A 312 0.03 36.66 -12.38
CA GLU A 312 1.13 35.71 -12.61
C GLU A 312 2.23 35.69 -11.51
N THR A 313 1.91 35.20 -10.33
CA THR A 313 2.81 35.17 -9.16
C THR A 313 3.40 33.78 -8.95
N GLY A 314 3.40 32.94 -9.99
CA GLY A 314 3.89 31.55 -9.89
C GLY A 314 3.16 30.74 -8.82
N GLY A 315 3.66 29.53 -8.55
CA GLY A 315 3.18 28.68 -7.45
C GLY A 315 2.39 27.43 -7.87
N GLN A 316 2.13 26.55 -6.91
CA GLN A 316 1.46 25.28 -7.12
C GLN A 316 -0.07 25.43 -7.21
N SER A 317 -0.71 24.56 -7.98
CA SER A 317 -2.17 24.50 -8.08
C SER A 317 -2.77 23.48 -7.09
N PRO A 318 -3.88 23.81 -6.42
CA PRO A 318 -4.63 22.82 -5.65
C PRO A 318 -5.21 21.75 -6.58
N SER A 319 -5.46 20.55 -6.03
CA SER A 319 -6.16 19.48 -6.75
C SER A 319 -7.52 19.24 -6.12
N ARG A 320 -8.54 19.12 -6.98
CA ARG A 320 -9.91 18.75 -6.58
C ARG A 320 -10.01 17.34 -6.02
N LEU A 321 -8.97 16.51 -6.20
CA LEU A 321 -8.89 15.22 -5.54
C LEU A 321 -8.76 15.36 -4.01
N ASN A 322 -8.14 16.46 -3.54
CA ASN A 322 -8.01 16.75 -2.12
C ASN A 322 -9.35 17.15 -1.51
N ASP A 323 -10.29 17.70 -2.29
CA ASP A 323 -11.62 18.12 -1.80
C ASP A 323 -12.47 16.93 -1.32
N ILE A 324 -12.12 15.70 -1.73
CA ILE A 324 -12.88 14.50 -1.41
C ILE A 324 -12.41 13.97 -0.05
N ASN A 325 -13.34 13.79 0.88
CA ASN A 325 -13.03 13.12 2.14
C ASN A 325 -12.74 11.62 1.90
N PRO A 326 -11.55 11.10 2.26
CA PRO A 326 -11.23 9.67 2.16
C PRO A 326 -12.24 8.77 2.89
N GLU A 327 -12.82 9.25 4.01
CA GLU A 327 -13.80 8.51 4.80
C GLU A 327 -15.14 8.32 4.08
N ASP A 328 -15.40 9.06 3.01
CA ASP A 328 -16.61 8.89 2.21
C ASP A 328 -16.42 7.89 1.08
N ILE A 329 -15.20 7.42 0.85
CA ILE A 329 -14.85 6.57 -0.29
C ILE A 329 -15.06 5.10 0.07
N GLU A 330 -15.77 4.39 -0.80
CA GLU A 330 -15.90 2.93 -0.73
C GLU A 330 -14.75 2.27 -1.49
N SER A 331 -14.55 2.67 -2.75
CA SER A 331 -13.49 2.14 -3.61
C SER A 331 -12.96 3.16 -4.61
N ILE A 332 -11.71 2.95 -5.02
CA ILE A 332 -11.09 3.69 -6.12
C ILE A 332 -10.62 2.70 -7.18
N GLU A 333 -11.08 2.91 -8.40
CA GLU A 333 -10.69 2.13 -9.55
C GLU A 333 -9.89 2.97 -10.53
N ILE A 334 -8.78 2.41 -10.99
CA ILE A 334 -7.88 3.05 -11.93
C ILE A 334 -7.91 2.28 -13.24
N ILE A 335 -8.42 2.94 -14.26
CA ILE A 335 -8.56 2.39 -15.60
C ILE A 335 -7.47 2.99 -16.49
N LYS A 336 -6.63 2.12 -17.06
CA LYS A 336 -5.42 2.54 -17.78
C LYS A 336 -5.75 2.94 -19.23
N GLY A 337 -5.12 4.02 -19.69
CA GLY A 337 -5.25 4.70 -21.00
C GLY A 337 -6.16 4.07 -22.06
N PRO A 338 -5.70 3.11 -22.89
CA PRO A 338 -6.48 2.61 -24.02
C PRO A 338 -7.84 2.02 -23.63
N SER A 339 -7.90 1.32 -22.50
CA SER A 339 -9.14 0.71 -21.99
C SER A 339 -10.11 1.77 -21.45
N ALA A 340 -9.58 2.86 -20.88
CA ALA A 340 -10.37 3.97 -20.39
C ALA A 340 -11.00 4.78 -21.54
N ALA A 341 -10.24 5.02 -22.61
CA ALA A 341 -10.72 5.73 -23.79
C ALA A 341 -11.88 5.01 -24.48
N THR A 342 -11.90 3.68 -24.49
CA THR A 342 -13.02 2.88 -25.03
C THR A 342 -14.30 3.05 -24.21
N LEU A 343 -14.18 3.19 -22.88
CA LEU A 343 -15.33 3.26 -21.97
C LEU A 343 -15.85 4.69 -21.74
N TYR A 344 -14.96 5.69 -21.74
CA TYR A 344 -15.26 7.07 -21.34
C TYR A 344 -14.95 8.10 -22.44
N GLY A 345 -14.51 7.66 -23.62
CA GLY A 345 -14.25 8.52 -24.78
C GLY A 345 -12.84 9.14 -24.79
N SER A 346 -12.62 10.06 -25.73
CA SER A 346 -11.29 10.62 -26.03
C SER A 346 -10.63 11.35 -24.86
N ILE A 347 -11.41 12.00 -23.99
CA ILE A 347 -10.91 12.70 -22.79
C ILE A 347 -10.22 11.75 -21.80
N ALA A 348 -10.51 10.45 -21.87
CA ALA A 348 -9.95 9.41 -21.00
C ALA A 348 -8.68 8.76 -21.58
N ALA A 349 -8.06 9.34 -22.62
CA ALA A 349 -6.83 8.82 -23.22
C ALA A 349 -5.67 8.69 -22.21
N ASN A 350 -5.61 9.59 -21.22
CA ASN A 350 -4.62 9.56 -20.14
C ASN A 350 -5.02 8.63 -18.97
N GLY A 351 -6.14 7.93 -19.07
CA GLY A 351 -6.69 7.08 -18.03
C GLY A 351 -7.82 7.73 -17.23
N VAL A 352 -8.49 6.92 -16.41
CA VAL A 352 -9.62 7.32 -15.55
C VAL A 352 -9.35 6.88 -14.13
N ILE A 353 -9.59 7.78 -13.18
CA ILE A 353 -9.72 7.46 -11.75
C ILE A 353 -11.21 7.52 -11.43
N ARG A 354 -11.83 6.36 -11.17
CA ARG A 354 -13.24 6.25 -10.78
C ARG A 354 -13.32 6.05 -9.27
N ILE A 355 -13.94 7.00 -8.59
CA ILE A 355 -14.19 6.97 -7.16
C ILE A 355 -15.65 6.58 -6.95
N THR A 356 -15.88 5.55 -6.14
CA THR A 356 -17.20 5.13 -5.71
C THR A 356 -17.36 5.52 -4.24
N THR A 357 -18.41 6.28 -3.91
CA THR A 357 -18.64 6.71 -2.53
C THR A 357 -19.49 5.70 -1.76
N LYS A 358 -19.34 5.69 -0.42
CA LYS A 358 -20.06 4.77 0.48
C LYS A 358 -21.57 4.93 0.32
N LYS A 359 -22.27 3.82 0.13
CA LYS A 359 -23.74 3.78 0.00
C LYS A 359 -24.38 3.20 1.24
N GLY A 360 -25.66 3.51 1.43
CA GLY A 360 -26.46 2.87 2.46
C GLY A 360 -26.54 1.36 2.25
N LYS A 361 -26.33 0.60 3.32
CA LYS A 361 -26.47 -0.87 3.37
C LYS A 361 -27.76 -1.21 4.10
N GLN A 362 -28.41 -2.30 3.69
CA GLN A 362 -29.56 -2.82 4.44
C GLN A 362 -29.13 -3.26 5.83
N GLY A 363 -29.98 -3.01 6.82
CA GLY A 363 -29.73 -3.33 8.21
C GLY A 363 -29.88 -2.12 9.12
N GLU A 364 -29.58 -2.36 10.39
CA GLU A 364 -29.68 -1.35 11.44
C GLU A 364 -28.75 -0.16 11.18
N PRO A 365 -29.11 1.05 11.65
CA PRO A 365 -28.27 2.23 11.51
C PRO A 365 -26.89 2.02 12.14
N ARG A 366 -25.85 2.06 11.32
CA ARG A 366 -24.45 2.01 11.74
C ARG A 366 -23.86 3.41 11.73
N TRP A 367 -23.48 3.86 12.90
CA TRP A 367 -22.78 5.13 13.12
C TRP A 367 -21.28 4.92 13.13
N SER A 368 -20.54 5.86 12.56
CA SER A 368 -19.08 5.93 12.63
C SER A 368 -18.67 7.36 12.91
N ALA A 369 -17.81 7.54 13.90
CA ALA A 369 -17.26 8.84 14.24
C ALA A 369 -15.74 8.72 14.35
N PHE A 370 -15.04 9.79 13.98
CA PHE A 370 -13.61 9.90 14.18
C PHE A 370 -13.27 11.28 14.73
N LEU A 371 -12.18 11.32 15.49
CA LEU A 371 -11.50 12.52 15.94
C LEU A 371 -10.02 12.31 15.67
N GLU A 372 -9.40 13.30 15.06
CA GLU A 372 -7.99 13.31 14.71
C GLU A 372 -7.35 14.58 15.24
N SER A 373 -6.13 14.44 15.76
CA SER A 373 -5.27 15.57 16.10
C SER A 373 -3.83 15.19 15.79
N GLY A 374 -3.08 16.11 15.20
CA GLY A 374 -1.71 15.89 14.79
C GLY A 374 -0.87 17.17 14.83
N LEU A 375 0.44 16.99 14.83
CA LEU A 375 1.42 18.07 14.69
C LEU A 375 2.15 17.89 13.36
N VAL A 376 2.39 19.01 12.68
CA VAL A 376 3.10 19.09 11.41
C VAL A 376 4.39 19.86 11.66
N GLU A 377 5.52 19.17 11.62
CA GLU A 377 6.83 19.75 11.91
C GLU A 377 7.79 19.58 10.74
N ASP A 378 8.67 20.56 10.56
CA ASP A 378 9.80 20.37 9.66
C ASP A 378 10.84 19.45 10.30
N VAL A 379 11.07 18.31 9.65
CA VAL A 379 12.06 17.31 10.06
C VAL A 379 13.36 17.41 9.25
N THR A 380 13.47 18.43 8.39
CA THR A 380 14.61 18.60 7.50
C THR A 380 15.85 19.01 8.28
N THR A 381 16.96 18.32 8.05
CA THR A 381 18.26 18.76 8.56
C THR A 381 18.94 19.62 7.51
N TYR A 382 18.99 20.93 7.76
CA TYR A 382 19.68 21.86 6.86
C TYR A 382 21.20 21.89 7.13
N PRO A 383 22.03 22.03 6.08
CA PRO A 383 23.48 22.18 6.24
C PRO A 383 23.80 23.52 6.90
N ARG A 384 24.72 23.51 7.88
CA ARG A 384 25.16 24.74 8.55
C ARG A 384 25.74 25.69 7.52
N ASN A 385 25.34 26.95 7.59
CA ASN A 385 26.02 28.01 6.88
C ASN A 385 27.24 28.45 7.68
N TYR A 386 28.18 29.12 7.02
CA TYR A 386 29.37 29.67 7.66
C TYR A 386 29.58 31.12 7.25
N GLN A 387 30.14 31.89 8.18
CA GLN A 387 30.56 33.25 7.94
C GLN A 387 32.00 33.38 8.44
N ALA A 388 32.87 33.90 7.58
CA ALA A 388 34.23 34.22 7.96
C ALA A 388 34.24 35.55 8.72
N LEU A 389 34.93 35.56 9.85
CA LEU A 389 35.11 36.72 10.71
C LEU A 389 36.60 37.04 10.84
N ASP A 390 36.94 38.33 10.91
CA ASP A 390 38.27 38.78 11.30
C ASP A 390 38.47 38.68 12.83
N ALA A 391 39.63 39.13 13.32
CA ALA A 391 39.96 39.09 14.74
C ALA A 391 39.07 40.01 15.60
N ASP A 392 38.47 41.03 14.98
CA ASP A 392 37.60 42.01 15.63
C ASP A 392 36.11 41.59 15.55
N GLY A 393 35.81 40.49 14.86
CA GLY A 393 34.46 39.94 14.72
C GLY A 393 33.66 40.51 13.54
N ASN A 394 34.29 41.25 12.63
CA ASN A 394 33.62 41.75 11.42
C ASN A 394 33.51 40.66 10.36
N SER A 395 32.39 40.63 9.63
CA SER A 395 32.17 39.68 8.55
C SER A 395 32.79 40.14 7.24
N GLY A 396 33.41 39.22 6.51
CA GLY A 396 33.93 39.44 5.17
C GLY A 396 33.67 38.26 4.24
N PHE A 397 33.79 38.50 2.95
CA PHE A 397 33.64 37.50 1.90
C PHE A 397 34.98 36.82 1.55
N ASN A 398 34.91 35.61 1.02
CA ASN A 398 36.10 34.86 0.62
C ASN A 398 36.93 35.59 -0.48
N PHE A 399 36.29 36.40 -1.33
CA PHE A 399 37.02 37.15 -2.37
C PHE A 399 37.86 38.29 -1.76
N GLU A 400 37.38 38.95 -0.70
CA GLU A 400 38.13 39.99 0.03
C GLU A 400 39.37 39.39 0.70
N ALA A 401 39.26 38.15 1.19
CA ALA A 401 40.41 37.41 1.68
C ALA A 401 41.40 37.02 0.57
N ALA A 402 40.91 36.68 -0.62
CA ALA A 402 41.76 36.41 -1.78
C ALA A 402 42.47 37.69 -2.30
N GLU A 403 41.84 38.85 -2.15
CA GLU A 403 42.41 40.18 -2.47
C GLU A 403 43.33 40.72 -1.37
N GLY A 404 43.39 40.05 -0.20
CA GLY A 404 44.22 40.45 0.93
C GLY A 404 43.68 41.65 1.72
N THR A 405 42.42 42.06 1.45
CA THR A 405 41.74 43.15 2.16
C THR A 405 41.02 42.67 3.42
N PHE A 406 40.88 41.36 3.58
CA PHE A 406 40.27 40.71 4.74
C PHE A 406 41.10 39.50 5.19
N VAL A 407 41.20 39.24 6.50
CA VAL A 407 41.91 38.07 7.03
C VAL A 407 40.96 37.22 7.86
N HIS A 408 40.71 35.99 7.40
CA HIS A 408 39.92 35.02 8.14
C HIS A 408 40.63 34.63 9.43
N SER A 409 40.06 35.04 10.56
CA SER A 409 40.59 34.70 11.90
C SER A 409 39.73 33.65 12.59
N VAL A 410 38.42 33.71 12.39
CA VAL A 410 37.44 32.75 12.93
C VAL A 410 36.42 32.39 11.86
N VAL A 411 35.98 31.13 11.84
CA VAL A 411 34.82 30.71 11.05
C VAL A 411 33.67 30.48 12.01
N ASN A 412 32.66 31.34 11.95
CA ASN A 412 31.42 31.13 12.67
C ASN A 412 30.53 30.19 11.85
N SER A 413 29.93 29.20 12.50
CA SER A 413 28.94 28.31 11.87
C SER A 413 27.57 28.54 12.49
N PHE A 414 26.56 28.71 11.67
CA PHE A 414 25.19 28.97 12.12
C PHE A 414 24.19 28.23 11.23
N GLN A 415 22.98 27.99 11.76
CA GLN A 415 21.89 27.36 11.01
C GLN A 415 20.63 28.22 11.18
N PRO A 416 20.38 29.19 10.29
CA PRO A 416 19.26 30.11 10.47
C PRO A 416 17.89 29.42 10.34
N LEU A 417 17.83 28.28 9.64
CA LEU A 417 16.58 27.54 9.41
C LEU A 417 16.15 26.67 10.61
N ASN A 418 17.08 26.30 11.50
CA ASN A 418 16.78 25.51 12.71
C ASN A 418 16.78 26.37 13.98
N ASP A 419 17.17 27.64 13.90
CA ASP A 419 17.16 28.54 15.04
C ASP A 419 15.74 29.09 15.22
N PRO A 420 15.05 28.83 16.35
CA PRO A 420 13.67 29.29 16.56
C PRO A 420 13.47 30.81 16.44
N ARG A 421 14.55 31.61 16.52
CA ARG A 421 14.49 33.07 16.42
C ARG A 421 14.50 33.58 14.99
N THR A 422 14.99 32.77 14.05
CA THR A 422 15.18 33.16 12.64
C THR A 422 14.56 32.17 11.66
N SER A 423 14.06 31.04 12.14
CA SER A 423 13.43 30.04 11.30
C SER A 423 12.11 30.57 10.74
N PRO A 424 11.85 30.42 9.44
CA PRO A 424 10.54 30.67 8.86
C PRO A 424 9.52 29.57 9.21
N PHE A 425 9.99 28.45 9.76
CA PHE A 425 9.17 27.28 10.03
C PHE A 425 8.56 27.35 11.42
N ARG A 426 7.34 26.81 11.52
CA ARG A 426 6.62 26.61 12.78
C ARG A 426 6.14 25.16 12.88
N THR A 427 5.86 24.72 14.09
CA THR A 427 5.03 23.53 14.31
C THR A 427 3.58 23.90 14.03
N GLY A 428 3.00 23.32 12.97
CA GLY A 428 1.58 23.43 12.65
C GLY A 428 0.76 22.41 13.44
N GLN A 429 -0.49 22.74 13.74
CA GLN A 429 -1.46 21.82 14.34
C GLN A 429 -2.53 21.42 13.33
N SER A 430 -2.96 20.16 13.38
CA SER A 430 -4.03 19.63 12.55
C SER A 430 -5.09 18.97 13.41
N TYR A 431 -6.35 19.24 13.09
CA TYR A 431 -7.53 18.74 13.77
C TYR A 431 -8.55 18.26 12.74
N GLY A 432 -9.13 17.09 12.99
CA GLY A 432 -10.16 16.51 12.16
C GLY A 432 -11.28 15.95 13.01
N ALA A 433 -12.52 16.14 12.58
CA ALA A 433 -13.66 15.48 13.18
C ALA A 433 -14.65 15.09 12.10
N GLY A 434 -15.23 13.91 12.22
CA GLY A 434 -16.29 13.50 11.31
C GLY A 434 -17.26 12.53 11.93
N LEU A 435 -18.46 12.55 11.38
CA LEU A 435 -19.57 11.69 11.76
C LEU A 435 -20.25 11.19 10.49
N SER A 436 -20.55 9.91 10.46
CA SER A 436 -21.35 9.30 9.40
C SER A 436 -22.34 8.30 9.95
N VAL A 437 -23.42 8.13 9.21
CA VAL A 437 -24.44 7.11 9.48
C VAL A 437 -24.80 6.43 8.18
N SER A 438 -24.89 5.11 8.23
CA SER A 438 -25.34 4.27 7.11
C SER A 438 -26.40 3.31 7.59
N GLY A 439 -27.40 3.03 6.76
CA GLY A 439 -28.44 2.07 7.11
C GLY A 439 -29.51 2.00 6.04
N GLY A 440 -30.52 1.18 6.30
CA GLY A 440 -31.63 1.05 5.37
C GLY A 440 -32.45 -0.21 5.53
N SER A 441 -33.62 -0.22 4.91
CA SER A 441 -34.43 -1.40 4.67
C SER A 441 -34.27 -1.88 3.23
N GLU A 442 -35.01 -2.91 2.84
CA GLU A 442 -35.05 -3.37 1.46
C GLU A 442 -35.52 -2.29 0.47
N ALA A 443 -36.46 -1.43 0.90
CA ALA A 443 -37.04 -0.39 0.06
C ALA A 443 -36.19 0.90 0.01
N LEU A 444 -35.44 1.21 1.08
CA LEU A 444 -34.71 2.47 1.22
C LEU A 444 -33.35 2.23 1.86
N SER A 445 -32.29 2.74 1.23
CA SER A 445 -30.96 2.81 1.84
C SER A 445 -30.43 4.24 1.87
N TYR A 446 -29.69 4.58 2.91
CA TYR A 446 -29.11 5.90 3.09
C TYR A 446 -27.69 5.83 3.67
N PHE A 447 -26.86 6.77 3.25
CA PHE A 447 -25.59 7.11 3.86
C PHE A 447 -25.51 8.63 3.96
N LEU A 448 -25.15 9.13 5.13
CA LEU A 448 -24.96 10.54 5.40
C LEU A 448 -23.63 10.71 6.13
N SER A 449 -22.85 11.70 5.74
CA SER A 449 -21.62 12.06 6.43
C SER A 449 -21.42 13.57 6.48
N GLY A 450 -20.72 14.00 7.53
CA GLY A 450 -20.24 15.36 7.72
C GLY A 450 -18.86 15.30 8.36
N SER A 451 -17.95 16.14 7.88
CA SER A 451 -16.60 16.25 8.46
C SER A 451 -16.07 17.67 8.40
N ILE A 452 -15.28 18.03 9.39
CA ILE A 452 -14.51 19.26 9.45
C ILE A 452 -13.02 18.93 9.61
N THR A 453 -12.18 19.72 8.97
CA THR A 453 -10.72 19.64 9.07
C THR A 453 -10.19 21.05 9.19
N ASP A 454 -9.30 21.27 10.15
CA ASP A 454 -8.53 22.50 10.31
C ASP A 454 -7.06 22.10 10.43
N GLY A 455 -6.22 22.59 9.53
CA GLY A 455 -4.86 22.12 9.39
C GLY A 455 -3.91 23.26 9.10
N GLU A 456 -2.90 23.39 9.95
CA GLU A 456 -1.78 24.30 9.77
C GLU A 456 -0.59 23.56 9.17
N GLY A 457 0.13 24.22 8.29
CA GLY A 457 1.39 23.74 7.75
C GLY A 457 2.60 24.22 8.53
N VAL A 458 3.77 23.79 8.05
CA VAL A 458 5.08 24.18 8.62
C VAL A 458 5.42 25.66 8.39
N LEU A 459 4.64 26.38 7.59
CA LEU A 459 4.77 27.82 7.36
C LEU A 459 3.56 28.57 7.94
N PRO A 460 3.73 29.79 8.48
CA PRO A 460 2.61 30.62 8.96
C PRO A 460 1.53 30.85 7.89
N VAL A 461 1.95 31.14 6.66
CA VAL A 461 1.11 31.37 5.46
C VAL A 461 0.74 30.06 4.76
N ASN A 462 0.41 29.02 5.52
CA ASN A 462 -0.04 27.76 4.96
C ASN A 462 -1.06 27.10 5.89
N ASN A 463 -2.34 27.28 5.57
CA ASN A 463 -3.45 26.83 6.37
C ASN A 463 -4.53 26.23 5.48
N ILE A 464 -5.24 25.22 5.97
CA ILE A 464 -6.39 24.64 5.29
C ILE A 464 -7.54 24.47 6.26
N GLN A 465 -8.72 24.96 5.87
CA GLN A 465 -9.97 24.69 6.55
C GLN A 465 -10.93 24.06 5.57
N ARG A 466 -11.50 22.91 5.93
CA ARG A 466 -12.40 22.17 5.05
C ARG A 466 -13.62 21.69 5.80
N THR A 467 -14.78 21.84 5.17
CA THR A 467 -16.03 21.26 5.61
C THR A 467 -16.61 20.44 4.46
N ASN A 468 -16.93 19.17 4.73
CA ASN A 468 -17.56 18.27 3.78
C ASN A 468 -18.90 17.77 4.31
N PHE A 469 -19.87 17.67 3.41
CA PHE A 469 -21.12 16.97 3.62
C PHE A 469 -21.39 16.05 2.45
N ARG A 470 -21.86 14.83 2.72
CA ARG A 470 -22.28 13.89 1.68
C ARG A 470 -23.55 13.17 2.08
N GLY A 471 -24.41 12.95 1.08
CA GLY A 471 -25.63 12.19 1.22
C GLY A 471 -25.83 11.27 0.02
N ASN A 472 -26.02 9.99 0.28
CA ASN A 472 -26.30 8.98 -0.73
C ASN A 472 -27.58 8.25 -0.35
N PHE A 473 -28.59 8.32 -1.21
CA PHE A 473 -29.90 7.74 -1.00
C PHE A 473 -30.24 6.79 -2.14
N GLY A 474 -30.70 5.58 -1.81
CA GLY A 474 -31.20 4.60 -2.76
C GLY A 474 -32.63 4.21 -2.40
N ALA A 475 -33.54 4.28 -3.35
CA ALA A 475 -34.93 3.87 -3.17
C ALA A 475 -35.34 2.86 -4.24
N LYS A 476 -35.83 1.69 -3.80
CA LYS A 476 -36.50 0.69 -4.65
C LYS A 476 -37.98 1.04 -4.66
N ILE A 477 -38.41 1.80 -5.67
CA ILE A 477 -39.81 2.26 -5.80
C ILE A 477 -40.71 1.10 -6.21
N THR A 478 -40.23 0.24 -7.10
CA THR A 478 -40.86 -1.03 -7.51
C THR A 478 -39.78 -2.08 -7.79
N GLU A 479 -40.16 -3.33 -8.06
CA GLU A 479 -39.21 -4.38 -8.48
C GLU A 479 -38.42 -4.02 -9.75
N SER A 480 -38.95 -3.13 -10.60
CA SER A 480 -38.31 -2.72 -11.85
C SER A 480 -37.77 -1.30 -11.84
N LEU A 481 -38.00 -0.53 -10.77
CA LEU A 481 -37.59 0.87 -10.68
C LEU A 481 -36.78 1.12 -9.41
N LYS A 482 -35.50 1.39 -9.59
CA LYS A 482 -34.58 1.85 -8.54
C LYS A 482 -34.09 3.26 -8.86
N VAL A 483 -34.20 4.15 -7.89
CA VAL A 483 -33.71 5.53 -7.97
C VAL A 483 -32.54 5.67 -7.00
N ASN A 484 -31.43 6.26 -7.45
CA ASN A 484 -30.31 6.61 -6.59
C ASN A 484 -30.02 8.10 -6.71
N LEU A 485 -29.79 8.75 -5.59
CA LEU A 485 -29.42 10.16 -5.48
C LEU A 485 -28.11 10.25 -4.69
N SER A 486 -27.08 10.84 -5.29
CA SER A 486 -25.81 11.18 -4.63
C SER A 486 -25.69 12.70 -4.60
N THR A 487 -25.42 13.26 -3.42
CA THR A 487 -25.18 14.67 -3.20
C THR A 487 -23.92 14.85 -2.37
N GLY A 488 -23.12 15.86 -2.70
CA GLY A 488 -21.90 16.20 -2.00
C GLY A 488 -21.71 17.71 -2.02
N TYR A 489 -21.24 18.24 -0.90
CA TYR A 489 -20.90 19.64 -0.72
C TYR A 489 -19.55 19.72 -0.02
N THR A 490 -18.64 20.50 -0.58
CA THR A 490 -17.33 20.78 0.01
C THR A 490 -17.10 22.27 -0.03
N ASN A 491 -16.77 22.84 1.13
CA ASN A 491 -16.20 24.17 1.23
C ASN A 491 -14.78 24.03 1.74
N SER A 492 -13.82 24.61 1.03
CA SER A 492 -12.41 24.56 1.40
C SER A 492 -11.81 25.95 1.27
N ASP A 493 -11.21 26.44 2.36
CA ASP A 493 -10.33 27.59 2.36
C ASP A 493 -8.90 27.06 2.45
N LEU A 494 -8.05 27.46 1.51
CA LEU A 494 -6.67 27.00 1.43
C LEU A 494 -5.78 28.21 1.19
N GLU A 495 -4.95 28.49 2.18
CA GLU A 495 -3.91 29.49 2.12
C GLU A 495 -2.59 28.82 1.77
N LEU A 496 -1.94 29.31 0.71
CA LEU A 496 -0.63 28.85 0.26
C LEU A 496 0.35 30.03 0.22
N PRO A 497 1.65 29.79 0.46
CA PRO A 497 2.67 30.81 0.29
C PRO A 497 2.74 31.27 -1.18
N LEU A 498 2.87 32.58 -1.40
CA LEU A 498 3.14 33.13 -2.74
C LEU A 498 4.51 32.67 -3.25
N ASN A 499 4.60 32.34 -4.55
CA ASN A 499 5.81 31.78 -5.17
C ASN A 499 6.37 30.56 -4.40
N ASP A 500 5.50 29.66 -3.92
CA ASP A 500 5.91 28.43 -3.21
C ASP A 500 6.75 27.45 -4.07
N ASN A 501 6.89 27.74 -5.36
CA ASN A 501 7.78 27.07 -6.30
C ASN A 501 9.22 27.66 -6.31
N PHE A 502 9.51 28.66 -5.48
CA PHE A 502 10.81 29.33 -5.38
C PHE A 502 11.24 29.53 -3.93
N ALA A 503 12.50 29.21 -3.62
CA ALA A 503 13.02 29.25 -2.26
C ALA A 503 12.91 30.65 -1.61
N LEU A 504 13.17 31.73 -2.36
CA LEU A 504 13.04 33.09 -1.78
C LEU A 504 11.58 33.50 -1.56
N GLY A 505 10.63 32.91 -2.31
CA GLY A 505 9.19 33.11 -2.10
C GLY A 505 8.76 32.50 -0.76
N LEU A 506 9.06 31.22 -0.57
CA LEU A 506 8.80 30.50 0.69
C LEU A 506 9.45 31.18 1.89
N MET A 507 10.75 31.50 1.79
CA MET A 507 11.50 32.15 2.88
C MET A 507 10.95 33.54 3.20
N GLY A 508 10.66 34.35 2.17
CA GLY A 508 10.14 35.70 2.35
C GLY A 508 8.77 35.71 3.03
N GLN A 509 7.86 34.82 2.62
CA GLN A 509 6.53 34.70 3.21
C GLN A 509 6.55 34.07 4.60
N GLY A 510 7.43 33.08 4.82
CA GLY A 510 7.60 32.47 6.14
C GLY A 510 8.15 33.44 7.18
N LEU A 511 9.08 34.32 6.79
CA LEU A 511 9.67 35.33 7.69
C LEU A 511 8.78 36.56 7.90
N ASN A 512 8.06 37.01 6.85
CA ASN A 512 7.27 38.24 6.92
C ASN A 512 5.80 38.00 7.31
N GLY A 513 5.31 36.75 7.26
CA GLY A 513 3.89 36.43 7.45
C GLY A 513 2.99 36.97 6.34
N THR A 514 1.69 36.98 6.58
CA THR A 514 0.73 37.66 5.69
C THR A 514 0.87 39.17 5.80
N PRO A 515 0.89 39.93 4.68
CA PRO A 515 0.61 41.35 4.74
C PRO A 515 -0.85 41.52 5.22
N SER A 516 -1.03 42.09 6.41
CA SER A 516 -2.33 42.40 7.02
C SER A 516 -3.13 43.43 6.23
#